data_AF-A0A226WZG9-F1
#
_entry.id   AF-A0A226WZG9-F1
#
_cell.length_a   1.000
_cell.length_b   1.000
_cell.length_c   1.000
_cell.angle_alpha   90.00
_cell.angle_beta   90.00
_cell.angle_gamma   90.00
#
_symmetry.space_group_name_H-M   'P 1'
#
loop_
_entity.id
_entity.type
_entity.pdbx_description
1 polymer ?
#
loop_
_entity_poly.entity_id
_entity_poly.type
_entity_poly.pdbx_seq_one_letter_code
_entity_poly.pdbx_strand_id
1 'polypeptide(L)' 'MNTTVNVIMLTTESSPAMKERGKAAGVKRWIVKPFKSDAVLETFRKLAS' A
#
# COMPACT_ATOMS: atom_id res chain seq x y z
N MET A 1 -8.23 11.74 12.07
CA MET A 1 -7.93 10.72 11.03
C MET A 1 -8.16 9.36 11.65
N ASN A 2 -8.86 8.46 10.96
CA ASN A 2 -9.15 7.12 11.47
C ASN A 2 -7.86 6.27 11.43
N THR A 3 -7.19 6.12 12.57
CA THR A 3 -5.88 5.44 12.69
C THR A 3 -6.00 3.92 12.84
N THR A 4 -7.21 3.40 13.02
CA THR A 4 -7.45 1.96 13.23
C THR A 4 -7.58 1.19 11.92
N VAL A 5 -7.84 1.87 10.80
CA VAL A 5 -8.02 1.22 9.49
C VAL A 5 -6.70 1.21 8.70
N ASN A 6 -6.28 0.03 8.25
CA ASN A 6 -5.10 -0.15 7.41
C ASN A 6 -5.43 0.13 5.94
N VAL A 7 -4.89 1.22 5.37
CA VAL A 7 -5.11 1.58 3.96
C VAL A 7 -3.91 1.16 3.11
N ILE A 8 -4.19 0.45 2.02
CA ILE A 8 -3.20 -0.03 1.05
C ILE A 8 -3.60 0.51 -0.32
N MET A 9 -2.66 1.15 -1.01
CA MET A 9 -2.85 1.64 -2.37
C MET A 9 -2.37 0.59 -3.36
N LEU A 10 -3.23 0.22 -4.31
CA LEU A 10 -2.90 -0.64 -5.44
C LEU A 10 -3.08 0.15 -6.73
N THR A 11 -2.00 0.42 -7.45
CA THR A 11 -2.00 1.30 -8.63
C THR A 11 -1.06 0.79 -9.72
N THR A 12 -1.11 1.35 -10.92
CA THR A 12 -0.08 1.20 -11.96
C THR A 12 1.00 2.28 -11.88
N GLU A 13 0.78 3.31 -11.05
CA GLU A 13 1.67 4.46 -10.91
C GLU A 13 2.84 4.17 -9.95
N SER A 14 4.07 4.37 -10.43
CA SER A 14 5.31 4.12 -9.67
C SER A 14 6.04 5.39 -9.21
N SER A 15 5.53 6.58 -9.57
CA SER A 15 6.16 7.84 -9.23
C SER A 15 6.44 7.98 -7.72
N PRO A 16 7.70 8.27 -7.33
CA PRO A 16 8.07 8.50 -5.94
C PRO A 16 7.27 9.61 -5.27
N ALA A 17 6.99 10.70 -6.00
CA ALA A 17 6.22 11.83 -5.49
C ALA A 17 4.78 11.43 -5.13
N MET A 18 4.16 10.56 -5.95
CA MET A 18 2.81 10.05 -5.69
C MET A 18 2.79 9.11 -4.48
N LYS A 19 3.82 8.26 -4.34
CA LYS A 19 3.99 7.40 -3.19
C LYS A 19 4.17 8.18 -1.88
N GLU A 20 4.97 9.25 -1.90
CA GLU A 20 5.16 10.14 -0.74
C GLU A 20 3.86 10.84 -0.35
N ARG A 21 3.12 11.36 -1.33
CA ARG A 21 1.80 11.96 -1.09
C ARG A 21 0.83 10.95 -0.49
N GLY A 22 0.80 9.72 -0.99
CA GLY A 22 0.00 8.63 -0.43
C GLY A 22 0.36 8.35 1.02
N LYS A 23 1.66 8.27 1.34
CA LYS A 23 2.15 8.08 2.70
C LYS A 23 1.70 9.21 3.63
N ALA A 24 1.79 10.47 3.19
CA ALA A 24 1.32 11.63 3.95
C ALA A 24 -0.21 11.60 4.18
N ALA A 25 -0.97 11.03 3.24
CA ALA A 25 -2.41 10.84 3.37
C ALA A 25 -2.81 9.65 4.28
N GLY A 26 -1.84 8.92 4.84
CA GLY A 26 -2.10 7.78 5.74
C GLY A 26 -2.11 6.41 5.06
N VAL A 27 -1.68 6.31 3.80
CA VAL A 27 -1.49 5.01 3.13
C VAL A 27 -0.32 4.26 3.76
N LYS A 28 -0.56 3.05 4.27
CA LYS A 28 0.46 2.22 4.93
C LYS A 28 1.32 1.44 3.95
N ARG A 29 0.79 1.07 2.78
CA ARG A 29 1.51 0.33 1.73
C ARG A 29 1.10 0.79 0.34
N TRP A 30 2.07 0.75 -0.58
CA TRP A 30 1.89 1.09 -1.99
C TRP A 30 2.35 -0.08 -2.84
N ILE A 31 1.44 -0.62 -3.65
CA ILE A 31 1.66 -1.79 -4.52
C ILE A 31 1.47 -1.33 -5.96
N VAL A 32 2.49 -1.55 -6.79
CA VAL A 32 2.46 -1.21 -8.22
C VAL A 32 2.18 -2.46 -9.05
N LYS A 33 1.31 -2.34 -10.05
CA LYS A 33 1.03 -3.39 -11.04
C LYS A 33 2.04 -3.37 -12.19
N PRO A 34 2.36 -4.53 -12.79
CA PRO A 34 2.00 -5.89 -12.35
C PRO A 34 2.84 -6.30 -11.11
N PHE A 35 2.24 -7.07 -10.21
CA PHE A 35 2.89 -7.54 -8.97
C PHE A 35 2.89 -9.06 -8.88
N LYS A 36 3.82 -9.60 -8.07
CA LYS A 36 3.85 -11.03 -7.74
C LYS A 36 2.86 -11.31 -6.62
N SER A 37 1.92 -12.23 -6.86
CA SER A 37 0.83 -12.57 -5.93
C SER A 37 1.34 -12.98 -4.54
N ASP A 38 2.41 -13.78 -4.48
CA ASP A 38 2.94 -14.31 -3.22
C ASP A 38 3.44 -13.19 -2.28
N ALA A 39 4.20 -12.23 -2.82
CA ALA A 39 4.73 -11.10 -2.06
C ALA A 39 3.61 -10.19 -1.52
N VAL A 40 2.52 -10.06 -2.29
CA VAL A 40 1.36 -9.25 -1.90
C VAL A 40 0.52 -9.96 -0.84
N LEU A 41 0.33 -11.28 -0.94
CA LEU A 41 -0.36 -12.08 0.06
C LEU A 41 0.34 -12.04 1.42
N GLU A 42 1.67 -12.13 1.47
CA GLU A 42 2.43 -11.95 2.71
C GLU A 42 2.21 -10.57 3.32
N THR A 43 2.17 -9.53 2.48
CA THR A 43 1.95 -8.15 2.92
C THR A 43 0.57 -7.99 3.56
N PHE A 44 -0.47 -8.59 2.96
CA PHE A 44 -1.82 -8.58 3.54
C PHE A 44 -1.90 -9.37 4.84
N ARG A 45 -1.27 -10.55 4.93
CA ARG A 45 -1.23 -11.35 6.17
C ARG A 45 -0.65 -10.55 7.33
N LYS A 46 0.45 -9.82 7.10
CA LYS A 46 1.10 -8.96 8.11
C LYS A 46 0.28 -7.74 8.53
N LEU A 47 -0.71 -7.34 7.74
CA LEU A 47 -1.56 -6.17 8.03
C LEU A 47 -2.90 -6.53 8.65
N ALA A 48 -3.32 -7.78 8.50
CA ALA A 48 -4.54 -8.32 9.10
C ALA A 48 -4.30 -9.01 10.46
N SER A 49 -3.04 -9.15 10.87
CA SER A 49 -2.61 -9.64 12.19
C SER A 49 -2.29 -8.47 13.11
#